data_AF-A0A7V8WQT9-F1
#
_entry.id   AF-A0A7V8WQT9-F1
#
_cell.length_a   1.000
_cell.length_b   1.000
_cell.length_c   1.000
_cell.angle_alpha   90.00
_cell.angle_beta   90.00
_cell.angle_gamma   90.00
#
_symmetry.space_group_name_H-M   'P 1'
#
loop_
_entity.id
_entity.type
_entity.pdbx_description
1 polymer ?
#
loop_
_entity_poly.entity_id
_entity_poly.type
_entity_poly.pdbx_seq_one_letter_code
_entity_poly.pdbx_strand_id
1 'polypeptide(L)'
;IQHRALLEYEQKLLADPQIRKAIDELIGIIRERYPEARFDVGLGGESSGIHVRATVDVEDTEDVTNLYMDRLVDMQVEEGLPIHVIPVRPLARTTEMPRERRETLSRNH
;
A
#
# COMPACT_ATOMS: atom_id res chain seq x y z
N ILE A 1 9.26 -26.23 -4.53
CA ILE A 1 10.37 -25.64 -3.74
C ILE A 1 10.29 -24.10 -3.66
N GLN A 2 9.59 -23.40 -4.58
CA GLN A 2 9.60 -21.92 -4.67
C GLN A 2 8.71 -21.14 -3.67
N HIS A 3 7.73 -21.73 -2.98
CA HIS A 3 6.79 -20.95 -2.14
C HIS A 3 7.37 -20.49 -0.78
N ARG A 4 8.35 -21.22 -0.23
CA ARG A 4 8.89 -20.93 1.12
C ARG A 4 9.81 -19.71 1.16
N ALA A 5 10.62 -19.54 0.11
CA ALA A 5 11.57 -18.43 0.00
C ALA A 5 10.87 -17.06 -0.17
N LEU A 6 9.67 -17.05 -0.78
CA LEU A 6 8.83 -15.87 -0.90
C LEU A 6 8.34 -15.41 0.48
N LEU A 7 7.80 -16.32 1.29
CA LEU A 7 7.33 -16.03 2.65
C LEU A 7 8.45 -15.51 3.58
N GLU A 8 9.68 -15.99 3.42
CA GLU A 8 10.83 -15.52 4.21
C GLU A 8 11.29 -14.12 3.81
N TYR A 9 11.33 -13.84 2.50
CA TYR A 9 11.63 -12.50 1.97
C TYR A 9 10.57 -11.48 2.40
N GLU A 10 9.30 -11.88 2.35
CA GLU A 10 8.13 -11.13 2.80
C GLU A 10 8.22 -10.72 4.28
N GLN A 11 8.51 -11.67 5.17
CA GLN A 11 8.71 -11.35 6.60
C GLN A 11 9.90 -10.44 6.80
N LYS A 12 10.97 -10.62 6.02
CA LYS A 12 12.17 -9.81 6.15
C LYS A 12 11.94 -8.35 5.74
N LEU A 13 11.16 -8.11 4.69
CA LEU A 13 10.75 -6.76 4.28
C LEU A 13 9.88 -6.08 5.33
N LEU A 14 8.88 -6.77 5.88
CA LEU A 14 8.03 -6.21 6.95
C LEU A 14 8.80 -5.98 8.26
N ALA A 15 9.86 -6.76 8.50
CA ALA A 15 10.74 -6.58 9.64
C ALA A 15 11.83 -5.51 9.41
N ASP A 16 11.98 -5.01 8.19
CA ASP A 16 13.00 -4.01 7.86
C ASP A 16 12.64 -2.66 8.52
N PRO A 17 13.51 -2.11 9.39
CA PRO A 17 13.27 -0.84 10.04
C PRO A 17 13.10 0.34 9.07
N GLN A 18 13.79 0.32 7.91
CA GLN A 18 13.69 1.39 6.91
C GLN A 18 12.34 1.38 6.22
N ILE A 19 11.87 0.19 5.82
CA ILE A 19 10.52 -0.01 5.26
C ILE A 19 9.46 0.49 6.25
N ARG A 20 9.58 0.09 7.52
CA ARG A 20 8.61 0.49 8.55
C ARG A 20 8.60 2.00 8.78
N LYS A 21 9.78 2.62 8.83
CA LYS A 21 9.91 4.08 8.95
C LYS A 21 9.26 4.80 7.76
N ALA A 22 9.49 4.32 6.54
CA ALA A 22 8.89 4.90 5.35
C ALA A 22 7.36 4.77 5.35
N ILE A 23 6.83 3.62 5.78
CA ILE A 23 5.38 3.42 5.94
C ILE A 23 4.81 4.39 6.99
N ASP A 24 5.46 4.50 8.14
CA ASP A 24 5.02 5.41 9.21
C ASP A 24 5.04 6.88 8.74
N GLU A 25 6.02 7.26 7.92
CA GLU A 25 6.12 8.57 7.31
C GLU A 25 4.97 8.85 6.32
N LEU A 26 4.69 7.92 5.41
CA LEU A 26 3.57 8.02 4.45
C LEU A 26 2.21 8.10 5.16
N ILE A 27 2.02 7.29 6.20
CA ILE A 27 0.83 7.34 7.06
C ILE A 27 0.73 8.70 7.75
N GLY A 28 1.85 9.26 8.21
CA GLY A 28 1.92 10.58 8.83
C GLY A 28 1.41 11.68 7.91
N ILE A 29 1.91 11.72 6.67
CA ILE A 29 1.51 12.70 5.64
C ILE A 29 0.00 12.63 5.40
N ILE A 30 -0.55 11.43 5.21
CA ILE A 30 -1.99 11.27 4.95
C ILE A 30 -2.81 11.66 6.18
N ARG A 31 -2.37 11.29 7.40
CA ARG A 31 -3.08 11.61 8.66
C ARG A 31 -3.09 13.09 9.00
N GLU A 32 -2.09 13.84 8.57
CA GLU A 32 -2.07 15.29 8.78
C GLU A 32 -3.26 15.97 8.11
N ARG A 33 -3.67 15.48 6.94
CA ARG A 33 -4.83 16.00 6.21
C ARG A 33 -6.12 15.23 6.49
N TYR A 34 -6.03 13.92 6.73
CA TYR A 34 -7.16 13.00 6.94
C TYR A 34 -6.96 12.18 8.22
N PRO A 35 -7.26 12.74 9.40
CA PRO A 35 -7.06 12.06 10.68
C PRO A 35 -7.86 10.76 10.84
N GLU A 36 -9.02 10.67 10.17
CA GLU A 36 -9.91 9.49 10.21
C GLU A 36 -9.51 8.38 9.23
N ALA A 37 -8.45 8.59 8.44
CA ALA A 37 -7.96 7.60 7.50
C ALA A 37 -7.54 6.31 8.23
N ARG A 38 -7.97 5.17 7.69
CA ARG A 38 -7.56 3.84 8.16
C ARG A 38 -6.50 3.27 7.25
N PHE A 39 -5.54 2.55 7.81
CA PHE A 39 -4.40 2.03 7.06
C PHE A 39 -4.27 0.54 7.32
N ASP A 40 -4.23 -0.23 6.25
CA ASP A 40 -3.94 -1.65 6.27
C ASP A 40 -2.64 -1.89 5.51
N VAL A 41 -1.62 -2.37 6.22
CA VAL A 41 -0.31 -2.69 5.65
C VAL A 41 -0.24 -4.18 5.43
N GLY A 42 0.08 -4.59 4.20
CA GLY A 42 0.22 -5.99 3.84
C GLY A 42 1.18 -6.16 2.68
N LEU A 43 1.33 -7.40 2.23
CA LEU A 43 2.15 -7.71 1.06
C LEU A 43 1.29 -7.71 -0.18
N GLY A 44 1.81 -7.13 -1.26
CA GLY A 44 1.19 -7.22 -2.58
C GLY A 44 1.27 -8.66 -3.07
N GLY A 45 0.13 -9.32 -3.29
CA GLY A 45 0.13 -10.75 -3.63
C GLY A 45 0.97 -11.11 -4.86
N GLU A 46 0.99 -10.26 -5.89
CA GLU A 46 1.72 -10.52 -7.16
C GLU A 46 2.91 -9.58 -7.41
N SER A 47 3.11 -8.56 -6.57
CA SER A 47 4.27 -7.64 -6.66
C SER A 47 5.14 -7.84 -5.42
N SER A 48 6.45 -7.98 -5.63
CA SER A 48 7.43 -8.22 -4.55
C SER A 48 7.69 -6.95 -3.72
N GLY A 49 6.66 -6.42 -3.05
CA GLY A 49 6.69 -5.17 -2.29
C GLY A 49 5.59 -5.05 -1.25
N ILE A 50 5.73 -4.05 -0.38
CA ILE A 50 4.74 -3.72 0.65
C ILE A 50 3.62 -2.88 0.04
N HIS A 51 2.37 -3.27 0.31
CA HIS A 51 1.17 -2.55 -0.07
C HIS A 51 0.53 -1.93 1.16
N VAL A 52 0.34 -0.61 1.12
CA VAL A 52 -0.35 0.17 2.15
C VAL A 52 -1.69 0.60 1.58
N ARG A 53 -2.78 0.00 2.07
CA ARG A 53 -4.13 0.41 1.72
C ARG A 53 -4.58 1.52 2.65
N ALA A 54 -4.79 2.72 2.11
CA ALA A 54 -5.28 3.87 2.86
C ALA A 54 -6.79 4.02 2.59
N THR A 55 -7.63 3.64 3.55
CA THR A 55 -9.08 3.87 3.46
C THR A 55 -9.41 5.29 3.94
N VAL A 56 -9.83 6.14 3.01
CA VAL A 56 -10.14 7.55 3.27
C VAL A 56 -11.51 7.89 2.67
N ASP A 57 -12.36 8.55 3.46
CA ASP A 57 -13.68 9.00 2.99
C ASP A 57 -13.57 10.36 2.29
N VAL A 58 -13.24 10.32 1.00
CA VAL A 58 -13.06 11.50 0.15
C VAL A 58 -13.79 11.34 -1.17
N GLU A 59 -14.22 12.47 -1.74
CA GLU A 59 -14.82 12.52 -3.08
C GLU A 59 -13.81 12.18 -4.17
N ASP A 60 -12.53 12.52 -3.95
CA ASP A 60 -11.44 12.20 -4.85
C ASP A 60 -10.24 11.60 -4.11
N THR A 61 -9.85 10.40 -4.53
CA THR A 61 -8.66 9.69 -4.03
C THR A 61 -7.37 10.17 -4.69
N GLU A 62 -7.46 10.88 -5.81
CA GLU A 62 -6.32 11.52 -6.47
C GLU A 62 -5.73 12.62 -5.59
N ASP A 63 -6.56 13.41 -4.91
CA ASP A 63 -6.11 14.41 -3.94
C ASP A 63 -5.28 13.80 -2.82
N VAL A 64 -5.70 12.63 -2.32
CA VAL A 64 -4.96 11.90 -1.29
C VAL A 64 -3.63 11.41 -1.84
N THR A 65 -3.64 10.92 -3.08
CA THR A 65 -2.44 10.42 -3.78
C THR A 65 -1.42 11.54 -3.90
N ASN A 66 -1.83 12.70 -4.39
CA ASN A 66 -0.97 13.87 -4.58
C ASN A 66 -0.25 14.34 -3.31
N LEU A 67 -0.80 14.07 -2.11
CA LEU A 67 -0.14 14.43 -0.84
C LEU A 67 1.18 13.67 -0.61
N TYR A 68 1.26 12.41 -1.06
CA TYR A 68 2.39 11.55 -0.76
C TYR A 68 3.15 11.07 -2.00
N MET A 69 2.69 11.37 -3.22
CA MET A 69 3.30 10.88 -4.46
C MET A 69 4.77 11.28 -4.60
N ASP A 70 5.10 12.55 -4.39
CA ASP A 70 6.48 13.02 -4.52
C ASP A 70 7.40 12.27 -3.55
N ARG A 71 6.97 12.12 -2.30
CA ARG A 71 7.75 11.40 -1.29
C ARG A 71 7.84 9.90 -1.56
N LEU A 72 6.77 9.30 -2.10
CA LEU A 72 6.73 7.90 -2.49
C LEU A 72 7.71 7.61 -3.63
N VAL A 73 7.80 8.51 -4.62
CA VAL A 73 8.76 8.40 -5.73
C VAL A 73 10.19 8.48 -5.20
N ASP A 74 10.51 9.43 -4.31
CA ASP A 74 11.83 9.53 -3.69
C ASP A 74 12.21 8.24 -2.94
N MET A 75 11.27 7.68 -2.16
CA MET A 75 11.50 6.42 -1.45
C MET A 75 11.78 5.24 -2.40
N GLN A 76 11.11 5.19 -3.55
CA GLN A 76 11.32 4.12 -4.53
C GLN A 76 12.60 4.29 -5.35
N VAL A 77 12.92 5.53 -5.74
CA VAL A 77 14.01 5.83 -6.67
C VAL A 77 15.33 6.03 -5.93
N GLU A 78 15.35 6.87 -4.90
CA GLU A 78 16.56 7.23 -4.17
C GLU A 78 16.87 6.22 -3.06
N GLU A 79 15.85 5.77 -2.33
CA GLU A 79 16.02 4.83 -1.21
C GLU A 79 15.84 3.36 -1.62
N GLY A 80 15.34 3.09 -2.83
CA GLY A 80 15.16 1.74 -3.37
C GLY A 80 14.09 0.90 -2.66
N LEU A 81 13.13 1.54 -1.99
CA LEU A 81 12.13 0.86 -1.15
C LEU A 81 10.92 0.41 -1.99
N PRO A 82 10.59 -0.90 -2.02
CA PRO A 82 9.46 -1.44 -2.78
C PRO A 82 8.14 -1.24 -2.02
N ILE A 83 7.71 0.01 -1.84
CA ILE A 83 6.47 0.39 -1.14
C ILE A 83 5.45 0.92 -2.14
N HIS A 84 4.20 0.50 -2.02
CA HIS A 84 3.08 0.98 -2.83
C HIS A 84 1.93 1.40 -1.93
N VAL A 85 1.33 2.56 -2.19
CA VAL A 85 0.16 3.06 -1.45
C VAL A 85 -1.06 3.06 -2.36
N ILE A 86 -2.16 2.52 -1.87
CA ILE A 86 -3.43 2.39 -2.59
C ILE A 86 -4.52 3.08 -1.77
N PRO A 87 -4.93 4.30 -2.12
CA PRO A 87 -6.04 4.95 -1.47
C PRO A 87 -7.35 4.33 -1.96
N VAL A 88 -8.24 4.00 -1.03
CA VAL A 88 -9.55 3.40 -1.30
C VAL A 88 -10.62 4.13 -0.51
N ARG A 89 -11.83 4.18 -1.04
CA ARG A 89 -12.97 4.77 -0.33
C ARG A 89 -13.64 3.72 0.56
N PRO A 90 -14.13 4.07 1.76
CA PRO A 90 -14.88 3.15 2.59
C PRO A 90 -16.18 2.73 1.88
N LEU A 91 -16.43 1.42 1.81
CA LEU A 91 -17.60 0.82 1.18
C LEU A 91 -18.89 1.02 2.02
N ALA A 92 -19.25 2.24 2.38
CA ALA A 92 -20.57 2.54 2.95
C ALA A 92 -21.65 2.56 1.86
N ARG A 93 -21.73 1.48 1.07
CA ARG A 93 -22.86 0.91 0.30
C ARG A 93 -22.32 -0.12 -0.70
N THR A 94 -21.62 -1.13 -0.23
CA THR A 94 -21.65 -2.43 -0.91
C THR A 94 -21.44 -3.49 0.14
N THR A 95 -22.56 -3.94 0.71
CA THR A 95 -22.65 -5.22 1.39
C THR A 95 -22.26 -6.30 0.39
N GLU A 96 -20.99 -6.67 0.38
CA GLU A 96 -20.42 -7.93 -0.09
C GLU A 96 -18.90 -7.75 -0.08
N MET A 97 -18.23 -8.27 0.95
CA MET A 97 -16.82 -8.60 0.81
C MET A 97 -16.75 -9.85 -0.09
N PRO A 98 -16.06 -9.82 -1.24
CA PRO A 98 -15.26 -10.96 -1.62
C PRO A 98 -13.94 -10.79 -0.87
N ARG A 99 -13.84 -11.41 0.30
CA ARG A 99 -12.56 -11.99 0.68
C ARG A 99 -12.30 -13.09 -0.34
N GLU A 100 -11.58 -12.81 -1.43
CA GLU A 100 -10.69 -13.74 -2.18
C GLU A 100 -10.38 -13.26 -3.61
N ARG A 101 -9.15 -13.63 -4.04
CA ARG A 101 -8.53 -13.67 -5.39
C ARG A 101 -7.62 -12.49 -5.75
N ARG A 102 -6.28 -12.63 -5.80
CA ARG A 102 -5.45 -13.38 -6.79
C ARG A 102 -5.95 -13.16 -8.22
N GLU A 103 -5.05 -12.77 -9.11
CA GLU A 103 -5.25 -12.62 -10.56
C GLU A 103 -6.07 -11.40 -11.00
N THR A 104 -5.39 -10.37 -11.52
CA THR A 104 -5.46 -9.93 -12.94
C THR A 104 -4.88 -8.54 -13.16
N LEU A 105 -3.55 -8.44 -13.28
CA LEU A 105 -2.93 -7.49 -14.22
C LEU A 105 -2.00 -8.25 -15.17
N SER A 106 -2.54 -9.31 -15.76
CA SER A 106 -2.12 -9.81 -17.05
C SER A 106 -3.34 -9.88 -17.96
N ARG A 107 -3.57 -8.81 -18.74
CA ARG A 107 -3.89 -8.91 -20.18
C ARG A 107 -4.07 -7.53 -20.84
N ASN A 108 -3.26 -7.34 -21.88
CA ASN A 108 -3.47 -6.56 -23.11
C ASN A 108 -3.47 -5.03 -22.97
N HIS A 109 -2.68 -4.30 -23.78
CA HIS A 109 -2.50 -4.46 -25.23
C HIS A 109 -1.08 -4.10 -25.68
#